data_AF-A0A7U6KN85-F1
#
_entry.id   AF-A0A7U6KN85-F1
#
_cell.length_a   1.000
_cell.length_b   1.000
_cell.length_c   1.000
_cell.angle_alpha   90.00
_cell.angle_beta   90.00
_cell.angle_gamma   90.00
#
_symmetry.space_group_name_H-M   'P 1'
#
loop_
_entity.id
_entity.type
_entity.pdbx_description
1 polymer ?
#
loop_
_entity_poly.entity_id
_entity_poly.type
_entity_poly.pdbx_seq_one_letter_code
_entity_poly.pdbx_strand_id
1 'polypeptide(L)'
;MSMNLGKIIRLYADGSVPKDNPFVNDSNDIASQFWTMGNRNVLGIRFDESGRLWANEMGPKGGDEFNLIEKGKNYGWPIVSNGRNYSGTPIPDHDTRPEFEMPKITWTPVISPSSLSLYTAGSHNDFPALQGDFLISGLSSKALIVVSVDEDDSATERYRYDMGERVRSVLAVDGQVWTLEDGNNAQLLRLLPK
;
A
#
# COMPACT_ATOMS: atom_id res chain seq x y z
N MET A 1 10.36 12.98 18.57
CA MET A 1 9.60 13.30 17.32
C MET A 1 8.47 14.31 17.58
N SER A 2 8.15 15.22 16.63
CA SER A 2 7.10 16.26 16.79
C SER A 2 5.79 16.01 16.02
N MET A 3 5.72 15.03 15.12
CA MET A 3 4.51 14.71 14.32
C MET A 3 4.08 13.25 14.48
N ASN A 4 2.85 13.03 14.97
CA ASN A 4 2.30 11.70 15.26
C ASN A 4 1.54 11.07 14.07
N LEU A 5 1.15 11.85 13.06
CA LEU A 5 0.48 11.34 11.86
C LEU A 5 1.49 10.67 10.91
N GLY A 6 0.99 9.82 10.01
CA GLY A 6 1.82 9.20 8.97
C GLY A 6 2.76 8.12 9.49
N LYS A 7 2.19 7.13 10.19
CA LYS A 7 2.90 6.01 10.84
C LYS A 7 2.19 4.71 10.52
N ILE A 8 2.97 3.64 10.33
CA ILE A 8 2.48 2.28 10.57
C ILE A 8 2.87 1.90 11.99
N ILE A 9 1.94 1.35 12.76
CA ILE A 9 2.16 0.95 14.17
C ILE A 9 2.20 -0.57 14.29
N ARG A 10 2.93 -1.08 15.29
CA ARG A 10 2.98 -2.50 15.63
C ARG A 10 2.69 -2.68 17.11
N LEU A 11 1.64 -3.43 17.40
CA LEU A 11 1.15 -3.75 18.74
C LEU A 11 0.94 -5.27 18.86
N TYR A 12 0.92 -5.78 20.08
CA TYR A 12 0.34 -7.08 20.37
C TYR A 12 -1.20 -7.03 20.25
N ALA A 13 -1.84 -8.20 20.18
CA ALA A 13 -3.30 -8.30 20.06
C ALA A 13 -4.05 -7.72 21.28
N ASP A 14 -3.41 -7.65 22.44
CA ASP A 14 -3.93 -7.00 23.65
C ASP A 14 -3.68 -5.48 23.67
N GLY A 15 -3.08 -4.92 22.62
CA GLY A 15 -2.73 -3.50 22.50
C GLY A 15 -1.42 -3.11 23.17
N SER A 16 -0.71 -4.03 23.82
CA SER A 16 0.59 -3.73 24.44
C SER A 16 1.70 -3.57 23.40
N VAL A 17 2.74 -2.81 23.77
CA VAL A 17 3.85 -2.46 22.86
C VAL A 17 4.93 -3.55 22.89
N PRO A 18 5.33 -4.12 21.74
CA PRO A 18 6.47 -5.01 21.66
C PRO A 18 7.77 -4.30 22.07
N LYS A 19 8.54 -4.94 22.96
CA LYS A 19 9.81 -4.38 23.48
C LYS A 19 10.91 -4.24 22.42
N ASP A 20 10.74 -4.92 21.29
CA ASP A 20 11.66 -4.88 20.15
C ASP A 20 11.22 -3.88 19.07
N ASN A 21 10.20 -3.03 19.31
CA ASN A 21 9.85 -1.96 18.37
C ASN A 21 11.03 -0.98 18.17
N PRO A 22 11.17 -0.37 16.98
CA PRO A 22 12.36 0.42 16.63
C PRO A 22 12.55 1.70 17.45
N PHE A 23 11.48 2.25 18.03
CA PHE A 23 11.51 3.54 18.72
C PHE A 23 11.11 3.44 20.21
N VAL A 24 11.27 2.27 20.83
CA VAL A 24 10.91 2.05 22.26
C VAL A 24 11.66 2.93 23.25
N ASN A 25 12.82 3.46 22.86
CA ASN A 25 13.65 4.34 23.70
C ASN A 25 13.57 5.81 23.28
N ASP A 26 12.63 6.21 22.41
CA ASP A 26 12.46 7.62 22.05
C ASP A 26 11.92 8.41 23.25
N SER A 27 12.36 9.67 23.37
CA SER A 27 11.86 10.63 24.37
C SER A 27 10.35 10.87 24.34
N ASN A 28 9.69 10.58 23.23
CA ASN A 28 8.25 10.65 23.06
C ASN A 28 7.66 9.23 23.19
N ASP A 29 7.00 8.96 24.31
CA ASP A 29 6.44 7.64 24.63
C ASP A 29 5.49 7.09 23.55
N ILE A 30 4.79 7.96 22.81
CA ILE A 30 3.89 7.54 21.72
C ILE A 30 4.68 6.82 20.62
N ALA A 31 5.92 7.24 20.38
CA ALA A 31 6.76 6.68 19.32
C ALA A 31 7.11 5.20 19.56
N SER A 32 7.04 4.72 20.81
CA SER A 32 7.26 3.30 21.13
C SER A 32 6.36 2.34 20.31
N GLN A 33 5.20 2.82 19.85
CA GLN A 33 4.25 2.04 19.04
C GLN A 33 4.59 2.01 17.54
N PHE A 34 5.46 2.91 17.08
CA PHE A 34 5.72 3.09 15.65
C PHE A 34 6.58 1.95 15.11
N TRP A 35 6.16 1.42 13.96
CA TRP A 35 6.96 0.50 13.16
C TRP A 35 7.74 1.25 12.08
N THR A 36 7.08 2.18 11.38
CA THR A 36 7.67 3.06 10.37
C THR A 36 7.15 4.49 10.49
N MET A 37 7.77 5.40 9.74
CA MET A 37 7.35 6.80 9.65
C MET A 37 7.34 7.31 8.22
N GLY A 38 6.79 8.50 8.03
CA GLY A 38 6.90 9.22 6.76
C GLY A 38 5.92 8.73 5.72
N ASN A 39 4.81 8.13 6.13
CA ASN A 39 3.71 7.79 5.23
C ASN A 39 2.69 8.94 5.19
N ARG A 40 1.97 9.09 4.08
CA ARG A 40 0.90 10.06 3.88
C ARG A 40 -0.46 9.51 4.24
N ASN A 41 -0.91 8.50 3.50
CA ASN A 41 -2.28 7.98 3.59
C ASN A 41 -2.33 6.50 3.17
N VAL A 42 -1.87 5.63 4.06
CA VAL A 42 -1.86 4.17 3.86
C VAL A 42 -3.29 3.63 4.03
N LEU A 43 -3.82 3.01 2.99
CA LEU A 43 -5.15 2.37 3.06
C LEU A 43 -5.09 0.84 2.99
N GLY A 44 -4.06 0.29 2.34
CA GLY A 44 -3.91 -1.16 2.17
C GLY A 44 -2.57 -1.61 2.70
N ILE A 45 -2.60 -2.70 3.46
CA ILE A 45 -1.43 -3.39 3.96
C ILE A 45 -1.62 -4.89 3.81
N ARG A 46 -0.57 -5.62 3.46
CA ARG A 46 -0.62 -7.07 3.29
C ARG A 46 0.75 -7.68 3.49
N PHE A 47 0.81 -8.78 4.26
CA PHE A 47 2.00 -9.61 4.29
C PHE A 47 2.07 -10.50 3.05
N ASP A 48 3.26 -10.64 2.48
CA ASP A 48 3.53 -11.68 1.49
C ASP A 48 3.77 -13.05 2.15
N GLU A 49 3.96 -14.09 1.32
CA GLU A 49 4.20 -15.45 1.80
C GLU A 49 5.51 -15.59 2.60
N SER A 50 6.46 -14.70 2.37
CA SER A 50 7.73 -14.62 3.12
C SER A 50 7.60 -13.84 4.43
N GLY A 51 6.41 -13.36 4.77
CA GLY A 51 6.15 -12.58 5.98
C GLY A 51 6.65 -11.13 5.92
N ARG A 52 6.97 -10.61 4.72
CA ARG A 52 7.34 -9.20 4.53
C ARG A 52 6.07 -8.37 4.37
N LEU A 53 6.03 -7.19 4.99
CA LEU A 53 4.87 -6.32 4.96
C LEU A 53 4.94 -5.38 3.76
N TRP A 54 3.88 -5.32 2.97
CA TRP A 54 3.71 -4.39 1.86
C TRP A 54 2.55 -3.45 2.14
N ALA A 55 2.62 -2.24 1.60
CA ALA A 55 1.57 -1.24 1.74
C ALA A 55 1.40 -0.41 0.47
N ASN A 56 0.16 0.02 0.21
CA ASN A 56 -0.11 1.09 -0.75
C ASN A 56 -0.63 2.32 -0.02
N GLU A 57 -0.30 3.48 -0.58
CA GLU A 57 -0.76 4.76 -0.04
C GLU A 57 -1.09 5.78 -1.11
N MET A 58 -1.99 6.70 -0.76
CA MET A 58 -2.36 7.81 -1.64
C MET A 58 -1.37 8.95 -1.51
N GLY A 59 -0.86 9.40 -2.64
CA GLY A 59 -0.06 10.61 -2.80
C GLY A 59 -0.89 11.89 -2.86
N PRO A 60 -0.24 13.05 -3.03
CA PRO A 60 -0.91 14.32 -3.28
C PRO A 60 -1.43 14.39 -4.74
N LYS A 61 -1.10 15.43 -5.52
CA LYS A 61 -1.42 15.47 -6.95
C LYS A 61 -0.41 14.59 -7.70
N GLY A 62 -0.75 13.31 -7.86
CA GLY A 62 0.19 12.26 -8.29
C GLY A 62 0.91 11.65 -7.09
N GLY A 63 1.86 10.76 -7.35
CA GLY A 63 2.72 10.17 -6.33
C GLY A 63 2.03 9.20 -5.39
N ASP A 64 1.00 8.46 -5.85
CA ASP A 64 0.57 7.28 -5.09
C ASP A 64 1.71 6.26 -5.08
N GLU A 65 1.78 5.42 -4.04
CA GLU A 65 2.95 4.58 -3.82
C GLU A 65 2.59 3.15 -3.45
N PHE A 66 3.49 2.23 -3.80
CA PHE A 66 3.55 0.85 -3.31
C PHE A 66 4.91 0.62 -2.68
N ASN A 67 4.88 0.25 -1.40
CA ASN A 67 6.02 0.30 -0.48
C ASN A 67 6.26 -1.07 0.15
N LEU A 68 7.51 -1.53 0.14
CA LEU A 68 7.97 -2.58 1.06
C LEU A 68 8.20 -1.94 2.42
N ILE A 69 7.48 -2.41 3.44
CA ILE A 69 7.46 -1.83 4.78
C ILE A 69 8.51 -2.49 5.68
N GLU A 70 9.53 -1.71 6.04
CA GLU A 70 10.68 -2.18 6.78
C GLU A 70 10.83 -1.51 8.15
N LYS A 71 11.27 -2.29 9.15
CA LYS A 71 11.41 -1.84 10.53
C LYS A 71 12.23 -0.55 10.65
N GLY A 72 11.63 0.47 11.24
CA GLY A 72 12.30 1.73 11.60
C GLY A 72 12.59 2.66 10.42
N LYS A 73 12.21 2.31 9.20
CA LYS A 73 12.41 3.15 8.02
C LYS A 73 11.49 4.38 8.01
N ASN A 74 11.93 5.40 7.29
CA ASN A 74 11.22 6.65 7.08
C ASN A 74 10.96 6.84 5.57
N TYR A 75 9.68 6.81 5.16
CA TYR A 75 9.20 6.97 3.78
C TYR A 75 9.06 8.44 3.36
N GLY A 76 9.48 9.37 4.22
CA GLY A 76 9.81 10.72 3.81
C GLY A 76 8.66 11.72 3.70
N TRP A 77 7.39 11.33 3.66
CA TRP A 77 6.28 12.30 3.69
C TRP A 77 6.29 13.16 4.97
N PRO A 78 6.08 14.50 4.89
CA PRO A 78 5.80 15.31 3.69
C PRO A 78 7.03 15.99 3.06
N ILE A 79 8.23 15.55 3.42
CA ILE A 79 9.50 16.12 2.94
C ILE A 79 9.75 15.73 1.48
N VAL A 80 9.38 14.50 1.09
CA VAL A 80 9.47 13.99 -0.28
C VAL A 80 8.16 13.35 -0.74
N SER A 81 7.95 13.39 -2.05
CA SER A 81 6.91 12.64 -2.78
C SER A 81 7.15 12.77 -4.26
N ASN A 82 6.93 11.71 -5.04
CA ASN A 82 6.92 11.77 -6.51
C ASN A 82 5.65 12.42 -7.09
N GLY A 83 4.77 12.94 -6.23
CA GLY A 83 3.64 13.79 -6.57
C GLY A 83 3.95 15.28 -6.39
N ARG A 84 2.95 16.14 -6.55
CA ARG A 84 3.07 17.59 -6.34
C ARG A 84 2.03 18.09 -5.35
N ASN A 85 2.34 19.15 -4.60
CA ASN A 85 1.31 19.81 -3.79
C ASN A 85 0.19 20.34 -4.67
N TYR A 86 -1.05 20.25 -4.19
CA TYR A 86 -2.20 20.86 -4.86
C TYR A 86 -2.10 22.39 -4.97
N SER A 87 -1.36 23.03 -4.04
CA SER A 87 -1.05 24.47 -4.09
C SER A 87 -0.05 24.86 -5.19
N GLY A 88 0.64 23.89 -5.80
CA GLY A 88 1.74 24.13 -6.73
C GLY A 88 3.12 24.32 -6.07
N THR A 89 3.19 24.39 -4.72
CA THR A 89 4.48 24.44 -4.02
C THR A 89 5.28 23.16 -4.32
N PRO A 90 6.56 23.25 -4.74
CA PRO A 90 7.35 22.07 -5.05
C PRO A 90 7.49 21.12 -3.85
N ILE A 91 7.49 19.82 -4.14
CA ILE A 91 7.95 18.77 -3.23
C ILE A 91 9.11 18.08 -3.95
N PRO A 92 10.28 17.89 -3.31
CA PRO A 92 11.35 17.10 -3.88
C PRO A 92 10.93 15.65 -4.13
N ASP A 93 11.43 15.07 -5.21
CA ASP A 93 11.26 13.65 -5.54
C ASP A 93 12.20 12.80 -4.66
N HIS A 94 11.86 11.53 -4.44
CA HIS A 94 12.61 10.61 -3.56
C HIS A 94 14.09 10.44 -3.96
N ASP A 95 14.39 10.41 -5.25
CA ASP A 95 15.74 10.27 -5.79
C ASP A 95 16.69 11.42 -5.39
N THR A 96 16.13 12.56 -4.99
CA THR A 96 16.90 13.72 -4.48
C THR A 96 17.23 13.65 -2.99
N ARG A 97 16.66 12.68 -2.25
CA ARG A 97 16.76 12.54 -0.79
C ARG A 97 16.96 11.07 -0.37
N PRO A 98 18.17 10.52 -0.58
CA PRO A 98 18.46 9.11 -0.30
C PRO A 98 18.39 8.72 1.18
N GLU A 99 18.22 9.68 2.09
CA GLU A 99 17.93 9.43 3.50
C GLU A 99 16.52 8.87 3.76
N PHE A 100 15.61 8.94 2.78
CA PHE A 100 14.27 8.36 2.86
C PHE A 100 14.16 7.09 2.02
N GLU A 101 13.34 6.16 2.49
CA GLU A 101 13.05 4.93 1.78
C GLU A 101 12.25 5.22 0.51
N MET A 102 12.69 4.69 -0.62
CA MET A 102 12.01 4.92 -1.91
C MET A 102 10.84 3.96 -2.10
N PRO A 103 9.74 4.41 -2.73
CA PRO A 103 8.69 3.50 -3.12
C PRO A 103 9.14 2.55 -4.23
N LYS A 104 8.60 1.32 -4.22
CA LYS A 104 8.86 0.32 -5.25
C LYS A 104 8.12 0.64 -6.55
N ILE A 105 6.95 1.26 -6.45
CA ILE A 105 6.22 1.84 -7.59
C ILE A 105 5.65 3.19 -7.16
N THR A 106 5.64 4.15 -8.08
CA THR A 106 4.88 5.38 -7.93
C THR A 106 3.94 5.62 -9.12
N TRP A 107 2.75 6.17 -8.87
CA TRP A 107 1.77 6.50 -9.91
C TRP A 107 1.48 7.99 -10.02
N THR A 108 1.72 8.52 -11.22
CA THR A 108 1.27 9.83 -11.66
C THR A 108 0.74 9.71 -13.10
N PRO A 109 -0.56 9.94 -13.37
CA PRO A 109 -1.60 10.39 -12.44
C PRO A 109 -1.96 9.34 -11.36
N VAL A 110 -2.65 9.79 -10.31
CA VAL A 110 -3.08 8.94 -9.18
C VAL A 110 -4.02 7.82 -9.64
N ILE A 111 -3.87 6.65 -9.03
CA ILE A 111 -4.87 5.57 -9.05
C ILE A 111 -5.81 5.66 -7.84
N SER A 112 -5.39 6.40 -6.80
CA SER A 112 -5.98 6.48 -5.47
C SER A 112 -6.21 5.10 -4.87
N PRO A 113 -5.13 4.38 -4.51
CA PRO A 113 -5.22 2.98 -4.13
C PRO A 113 -5.84 2.85 -2.74
N SER A 114 -6.73 1.88 -2.56
CA SER A 114 -7.38 1.60 -1.28
C SER A 114 -6.93 0.28 -0.67
N SER A 115 -7.51 -0.85 -1.06
CA SER A 115 -7.16 -2.17 -0.51
C SER A 115 -5.97 -2.80 -1.22
N LEU A 116 -5.28 -3.67 -0.49
CA LEU A 116 -4.19 -4.52 -0.95
C LEU A 116 -4.49 -5.97 -0.59
N SER A 117 -4.45 -6.87 -1.58
CA SER A 117 -4.52 -8.31 -1.37
C SER A 117 -3.37 -9.00 -2.09
N LEU A 118 -3.04 -10.22 -1.67
CA LEU A 118 -2.10 -11.10 -2.37
C LEU A 118 -2.90 -12.26 -2.97
N TYR A 119 -2.74 -12.53 -4.26
CA TYR A 119 -3.41 -13.66 -4.89
C TYR A 119 -2.64 -14.96 -4.61
N THR A 120 -3.35 -15.91 -4.00
CA THR A 120 -2.86 -17.26 -3.71
C THR A 120 -3.96 -18.25 -4.05
N ALA A 121 -3.59 -19.35 -4.71
CA ALA A 121 -4.48 -20.47 -4.93
C ALA A 121 -4.92 -21.11 -3.60
N GLY A 122 -6.09 -21.73 -3.61
CA GLY A 122 -6.63 -22.51 -2.50
C GLY A 122 -7.37 -23.72 -3.06
N SER A 123 -8.62 -23.91 -2.63
CA SER A 123 -9.55 -24.86 -3.26
C SER A 123 -9.89 -24.46 -4.70
N HIS A 124 -9.75 -23.17 -5.02
CA HIS A 124 -9.83 -22.63 -6.38
C HIS A 124 -8.47 -22.14 -6.87
N ASN A 125 -8.36 -21.96 -8.18
CA ASN A 125 -7.25 -21.27 -8.84
C ASN A 125 -7.80 -20.58 -10.09
N ASP A 126 -8.75 -19.67 -9.88
CA ASP A 126 -9.51 -19.03 -10.95
C ASP A 126 -8.62 -18.18 -11.86
N PHE A 127 -7.48 -17.67 -11.35
CA PHE A 127 -6.55 -16.82 -12.07
C PHE A 127 -5.09 -17.30 -11.91
N PRO A 128 -4.69 -18.44 -12.48
CA PRO A 128 -3.36 -19.02 -12.26
C PRO A 128 -2.20 -18.10 -12.63
N ALA A 129 -2.40 -17.21 -13.60
CA ALA A 129 -1.40 -16.25 -14.03
C ALA A 129 -1.07 -15.20 -12.96
N LEU A 130 -1.94 -15.00 -11.95
CA LEU A 130 -1.78 -14.01 -10.89
C LEU A 130 -1.13 -14.58 -9.62
N GLN A 131 -0.70 -15.84 -9.61
CA GLN A 131 -0.11 -16.47 -8.43
C GLN A 131 1.07 -15.65 -7.91
N GLY A 132 0.99 -15.21 -6.65
CA GLY A 132 2.01 -14.37 -6.00
C GLY A 132 1.93 -12.88 -6.30
N ASP A 133 0.99 -12.44 -7.16
CA ASP A 133 0.81 -11.01 -7.44
C ASP A 133 -0.02 -10.32 -6.35
N PHE A 134 0.31 -9.06 -6.12
CA PHE A 134 -0.53 -8.14 -5.39
C PHE A 134 -1.67 -7.61 -6.25
N LEU A 135 -2.84 -7.54 -5.64
CA LEU A 135 -4.05 -6.95 -6.20
C LEU A 135 -4.36 -5.65 -5.44
N ILE A 136 -4.46 -4.54 -6.16
CA ILE A 136 -4.70 -3.22 -5.59
C ILE A 136 -5.99 -2.65 -6.18
N SER A 137 -6.92 -2.25 -5.32
CA SER A 137 -8.15 -1.60 -5.76
C SER A 137 -7.94 -0.09 -5.97
N GLY A 138 -8.37 0.42 -7.12
CA GLY A 138 -8.21 1.82 -7.50
C GLY A 138 -9.52 2.61 -7.45
N LEU A 139 -9.53 3.68 -6.65
CA LEU A 139 -10.68 4.56 -6.52
C LEU A 139 -10.77 5.58 -7.66
N SER A 140 -9.68 6.25 -8.02
CA SER A 140 -9.68 7.27 -9.09
C SER A 140 -9.48 6.64 -10.46
N SER A 141 -8.67 5.58 -10.54
CA SER A 141 -8.49 4.81 -11.78
C SER A 141 -9.69 3.96 -12.16
N LYS A 142 -10.62 3.70 -11.22
CA LYS A 142 -11.76 2.79 -11.41
C LYS A 142 -11.32 1.42 -11.92
N ALA A 143 -10.22 0.92 -11.38
CA ALA A 143 -9.53 -0.25 -11.91
C ALA A 143 -9.05 -1.18 -10.81
N LEU A 144 -8.89 -2.46 -11.17
CA LEU A 144 -8.08 -3.41 -10.43
C LEU A 144 -6.66 -3.40 -11.01
N ILE A 145 -5.68 -3.08 -10.17
CA ILE A 145 -4.27 -3.06 -10.54
C ILE A 145 -3.61 -4.36 -10.06
N VAL A 146 -2.79 -4.98 -10.90
CA VAL A 146 -2.02 -6.17 -10.58
C VAL A 146 -0.55 -5.82 -10.58
N VAL A 147 0.13 -6.09 -9.47
CA VAL A 147 1.55 -5.81 -9.27
C VAL A 147 2.29 -7.11 -8.98
N SER A 148 3.32 -7.40 -9.75
CA SER A 148 4.29 -8.45 -9.42
C SER A 148 5.46 -7.88 -8.64
N VAL A 149 6.09 -8.72 -7.82
CA VAL A 149 7.33 -8.41 -7.11
C VAL A 149 8.35 -9.49 -7.43
N ASP A 150 9.52 -9.07 -7.90
CA ASP A 150 10.62 -9.96 -8.22
C ASP A 150 11.49 -10.28 -6.98
N GLU A 151 12.44 -11.21 -7.11
CA GLU A 151 13.29 -11.66 -6.01
C GLU A 151 14.19 -10.55 -5.42
N ASP A 152 14.47 -9.50 -6.20
CA ASP A 152 15.26 -8.34 -5.79
C ASP A 152 14.42 -7.18 -5.20
N ASP A 153 13.16 -7.47 -4.88
CA ASP A 153 12.16 -6.52 -4.37
C ASP A 153 11.76 -5.41 -5.35
N SER A 154 12.17 -5.51 -6.61
CA SER A 154 11.60 -4.65 -7.65
C SER A 154 10.14 -5.05 -7.90
N ALA A 155 9.30 -4.05 -8.16
CA ALA A 155 7.87 -4.25 -8.35
C ALA A 155 7.42 -3.63 -9.67
N THR A 156 6.52 -4.32 -10.37
CA THR A 156 6.02 -3.89 -11.68
C THR A 156 4.51 -4.02 -11.74
N GLU A 157 3.81 -2.98 -12.19
CA GLU A 157 2.41 -3.10 -12.60
C GLU A 157 2.33 -3.95 -13.87
N ARG A 158 1.81 -5.18 -13.74
CA ARG A 158 1.69 -6.11 -14.88
C ARG A 158 0.40 -5.88 -15.66
N TYR A 159 -0.70 -5.72 -14.95
CA TYR A 159 -2.03 -5.58 -15.54
C TYR A 159 -2.86 -4.51 -14.85
N ARG A 160 -3.76 -3.92 -15.64
CA ARG A 160 -4.77 -2.98 -15.17
C ARG A 160 -6.09 -3.33 -15.83
N TYR A 161 -7.06 -3.74 -15.02
CA TYR A 161 -8.40 -4.06 -15.48
C TYR A 161 -9.34 -2.90 -15.18
N ASP A 162 -9.95 -2.33 -16.20
CA ASP A 162 -11.02 -1.35 -16.04
C ASP A 162 -12.24 -2.04 -15.41
N MET A 163 -12.68 -1.52 -14.27
CA MET A 163 -13.82 -2.02 -13.51
C MET A 163 -15.07 -1.15 -13.73
N GLY A 164 -14.97 -0.04 -14.45
CA GLY A 164 -16.05 0.90 -14.72
C GLY A 164 -16.43 1.78 -13.51
N GLU A 165 -16.30 1.26 -12.29
CA GLU A 165 -16.60 1.94 -11.04
C GLU A 165 -15.42 1.99 -10.07
N ARG A 166 -15.56 2.87 -9.07
CA ARG A 166 -14.56 3.04 -8.02
C ARG A 166 -14.48 1.76 -7.20
N VAL A 167 -13.29 1.16 -7.08
CA VAL A 167 -13.12 -0.08 -6.32
C VAL A 167 -12.58 0.24 -4.94
N ARG A 168 -13.40 0.06 -3.90
CA ARG A 168 -13.03 0.25 -2.49
C ARG A 168 -12.14 -0.86 -1.98
N SER A 169 -12.47 -2.11 -2.29
CA SER A 169 -11.76 -3.26 -1.76
C SER A 169 -11.56 -4.32 -2.80
N VAL A 170 -10.44 -5.03 -2.67
CA VAL A 170 -10.18 -6.30 -3.33
C VAL A 170 -9.74 -7.30 -2.26
N LEU A 171 -10.26 -8.52 -2.36
CA LEU A 171 -9.91 -9.65 -1.51
C LEU A 171 -9.70 -10.88 -2.40
N ALA A 172 -8.48 -11.40 -2.38
CA ALA A 172 -8.20 -12.75 -2.86
C ALA A 172 -8.28 -13.71 -1.67
N VAL A 173 -9.15 -14.71 -1.78
CA VAL A 173 -9.39 -15.71 -0.74
C VAL A 173 -9.73 -17.04 -1.40
N ASP A 174 -9.08 -18.11 -0.94
CA ASP A 174 -9.29 -19.48 -1.45
C ASP A 174 -9.16 -19.61 -2.98
N GLY A 175 -8.28 -18.81 -3.60
CA GLY A 175 -8.06 -18.77 -5.05
C GLY A 175 -9.12 -18.03 -5.88
N GLN A 176 -10.11 -17.40 -5.23
CA GLN A 176 -11.12 -16.54 -5.85
C GLN A 176 -10.81 -15.06 -5.57
N VAL A 177 -11.30 -14.17 -6.44
CA VAL A 177 -11.15 -12.72 -6.27
C VAL A 177 -12.51 -12.05 -6.14
N TRP A 178 -12.66 -11.27 -5.08
CA TRP A 178 -13.84 -10.48 -4.77
C TRP A 178 -13.47 -9.00 -4.73
N THR A 179 -14.35 -8.14 -5.24
CA THR A 179 -14.20 -6.69 -5.16
C THR A 179 -15.43 -6.02 -4.58
N LEU A 180 -15.23 -4.93 -3.86
CA LEU A 180 -16.30 -4.08 -3.34
C LEU A 180 -16.18 -2.69 -3.97
N GLU A 181 -17.27 -2.16 -4.50
CA GLU A 181 -17.32 -0.82 -5.08
C GLU A 181 -17.49 0.28 -4.01
N ASP A 182 -17.22 1.53 -4.39
CA ASP A 182 -17.37 2.73 -3.56
C ASP A 182 -18.45 3.66 -4.15
N GLY A 183 -19.64 3.70 -3.53
CA GLY A 183 -20.74 4.57 -3.96
C GLY A 183 -22.11 4.16 -3.42
N ASN A 184 -23.14 4.93 -3.76
CA ASN A 184 -24.51 4.71 -3.24
C ASN A 184 -25.13 3.37 -3.66
N ASN A 185 -24.71 2.83 -4.81
CA ASN A 185 -25.19 1.56 -5.36
C ASN A 185 -24.07 0.52 -5.39
N ALA A 186 -23.12 0.60 -4.46
CA ALA A 186 -21.94 -0.26 -4.44
C ALA A 186 -22.30 -1.74 -4.43
N GLN A 187 -21.62 -2.50 -5.30
CA GLN A 187 -21.80 -3.94 -5.41
C GLN A 187 -20.63 -4.70 -4.80
N LEU A 188 -20.93 -5.88 -4.26
CA LEU A 188 -19.95 -6.93 -4.03
C LEU A 188 -19.92 -7.80 -5.29
N LEU A 189 -18.76 -7.85 -5.95
CA LEU A 189 -18.55 -8.58 -7.18
C LEU A 189 -17.61 -9.75 -6.93
N ARG A 190 -17.90 -10.89 -7.54
CA ARG A 190 -16.93 -11.98 -7.71
C ARG A 190 -16.39 -11.93 -9.13
N LEU A 191 -15.08 -11.88 -9.30
CA LEU A 191 -14.46 -11.95 -10.61
C LEU A 191 -14.44 -13.40 -11.09
N LEU A 192 -14.69 -13.60 -12.37
CA LEU A 192 -14.63 -14.90 -13.02
C LEU A 192 -13.58 -14.87 -14.13
N PRO A 193 -12.85 -15.97 -14.37
CA PRO A 193 -11.96 -16.06 -15.51
C PRO A 193 -12.74 -16.02 -16.82
N LYS A 194 -12.08 -15.57 -17.88
CA LYS A 194 -12.58 -15.62 -19.25
C LYS A 194 -11.71 -16.53 -20.09
#